data_AF-A0A7S3RPU9-F1
#
_entry.id   AF-A0A7S3RPU9-F1
#
_cell.length_a   1.000
_cell.length_b   1.000
_cell.length_c   1.000
_cell.angle_alpha   90.00
_cell.angle_beta   90.00
_cell.angle_gamma   90.00
#
_symmetry.space_group_name_H-M   'P 1'
#
loop_
_entity.id
_entity.type
_entity.pdbx_description
1 polymer ?
#
loop_
_entity_poly.entity_id
_entity_poly.type
_entity_poly.pdbx_seq_one_letter_code
_entity_poly.pdbx_strand_id
1 'polypeptide(L)'
;LEWHQYLPHEAMQAVAVGRTEKGRPFVVIGIGPNPSFELGAWYARYGVAIGYAAHQLSLRYPKLFSSPQPAAVAAFDAETGEPMWYHNLEPHHHPSTLGDNERSIERYQDIASGKNPHNSFMCLPDACSQPVIAGDGTAYFGFEHGKNPH
;
A
#
# COMPACT_ATOMS: atom_id res chain seq x y z
N LEU A 1 25.86 -11.76 -12.04
CA LEU A 1 25.93 -10.85 -10.87
C LEU A 1 24.64 -11.07 -10.12
N GLU A 2 24.75 -11.63 -8.92
CA GLU A 2 23.61 -11.86 -8.03
C GLU A 2 23.98 -11.18 -6.72
N TRP A 3 23.16 -10.23 -6.30
CA TRP A 3 23.30 -9.53 -5.03
C TRP A 3 21.97 -9.62 -4.27
N HIS A 4 22.07 -9.54 -2.95
CA HIS A 4 20.94 -9.64 -2.04
C HIS A 4 21.00 -8.46 -1.08
N GLN A 5 19.85 -7.83 -0.83
CA GLN A 5 19.76 -6.69 0.07
C GLN A 5 18.67 -6.93 1.12
N TYR A 6 19.01 -6.72 2.39
CA TYR A 6 18.04 -6.77 3.48
C TYR A 6 17.29 -5.45 3.57
N LEU A 7 15.96 -5.55 3.56
CA LEU A 7 15.05 -4.43 3.73
C LEU A 7 14.40 -4.49 5.13
N PRO A 8 14.10 -3.35 5.76
CA PRO A 8 13.48 -3.33 7.08
C PRO A 8 12.03 -3.86 7.06
N HIS A 9 11.37 -3.80 5.90
CA HIS A 9 10.03 -4.32 5.66
C HIS A 9 9.98 -5.01 4.29
N GLU A 10 8.86 -5.67 4.00
CA GLU A 10 8.63 -6.33 2.72
C GLU A 10 8.77 -5.36 1.54
N ALA A 11 9.41 -5.86 0.47
CA ALA A 11 9.43 -5.19 -0.81
C ALA A 11 8.03 -5.28 -1.42
N MET A 12 7.53 -4.14 -1.89
CA MET A 12 6.25 -4.10 -2.58
C MET A 12 6.42 -4.70 -3.99
N GLN A 13 5.31 -5.11 -4.61
CA GLN A 13 5.33 -5.74 -5.95
C GLN A 13 5.84 -4.82 -7.07
N ALA A 14 6.09 -3.55 -6.74
CA ALA A 14 6.37 -2.48 -7.66
C ALA A 14 7.87 -2.12 -7.66
N VAL A 15 8.55 -2.45 -8.76
CA VAL A 15 9.97 -2.14 -8.98
C VAL A 15 10.14 -1.40 -10.29
N ALA A 16 11.03 -0.42 -10.33
CA ALA A 16 11.47 0.23 -11.55
C ALA A 16 12.98 0.10 -11.71
N VAL A 17 13.42 -0.15 -12.94
CA VAL A 17 14.84 -0.16 -13.31
C VAL A 17 15.06 0.98 -14.29
N GLY A 18 16.09 1.78 -14.05
CA GLY A 18 16.39 2.94 -14.87
C GLY A 18 17.88 3.25 -14.89
N ARG A 19 18.22 4.43 -15.40
CA ARG A 19 19.58 4.94 -15.44
C ARG A 19 19.61 6.35 -14.87
N THR A 20 20.67 6.65 -14.13
CA THR A 20 20.99 8.03 -13.72
C THR A 20 21.31 8.88 -14.95
N GLU A 21 21.37 10.20 -14.80
CA GLU A 21 21.85 11.14 -15.84
C GLU A 21 23.20 10.71 -16.45
N LYS A 22 24.09 10.10 -15.65
CA LYS A 22 25.41 9.61 -16.10
C LYS A 22 25.38 8.19 -16.69
N GLY A 23 24.19 7.62 -16.90
CA GLY A 23 24.01 6.29 -17.49
C GLY A 23 24.18 5.12 -16.52
N ARG A 24 24.51 5.34 -15.24
CA ARG A 24 24.65 4.28 -14.22
C ARG A 24 23.28 3.62 -13.96
N PRO A 25 23.15 2.28 -14.06
CA PRO A 25 21.88 1.60 -13.84
C PRO A 25 21.52 1.54 -12.35
N PHE A 26 20.25 1.70 -12.02
CA PHE A 26 19.75 1.60 -10.65
C PHE A 26 18.32 1.08 -10.60
N VAL A 27 17.94 0.58 -9.44
CA VAL A 27 16.61 0.04 -9.15
C VAL A 27 15.94 0.90 -8.09
N VAL A 28 14.66 1.20 -8.25
CA VAL A 28 13.81 1.86 -7.25
C VAL A 28 12.74 0.87 -6.78
N ILE A 29 12.58 0.77 -5.47
CA ILE A 29 11.67 -0.18 -4.82
C ILE A 29 10.84 0.53 -3.75
N GLY A 30 9.53 0.32 -3.75
CA GLY A 30 8.66 0.65 -2.62
C GLY A 30 8.80 -0.39 -1.51
N ILE A 31 8.81 0.05 -0.26
CA ILE A 31 9.04 -0.77 0.93
C ILE A 31 7.91 -0.51 1.92
N GLY A 32 7.32 -1.56 2.46
CA GLY A 32 6.29 -1.44 3.49
C GLY A 32 5.13 -2.39 3.24
N PRO A 33 4.41 -2.79 4.30
CA PRO A 33 3.26 -3.65 4.15
C PRO A 33 2.06 -2.90 3.58
N ASN A 34 1.22 -3.64 2.85
CA ASN A 34 -0.07 -3.13 2.42
C ASN A 34 -0.96 -2.87 3.65
N PRO A 35 -1.68 -1.75 3.71
CA PRO A 35 -2.72 -1.55 4.72
C PRO A 35 -3.69 -2.73 4.75
N SER A 36 -3.93 -3.27 5.94
CA SER A 36 -4.87 -4.36 6.16
C SER A 36 -5.99 -3.92 7.09
N PHE A 37 -7.23 -4.32 6.76
CA PHE A 37 -8.40 -4.14 7.63
C PHE A 37 -8.75 -5.44 8.35
N GLU A 38 -7.77 -6.00 9.07
CA GLU A 38 -7.90 -7.30 9.75
C GLU A 38 -9.10 -7.34 10.71
N LEU A 39 -9.32 -6.26 11.48
CA LEU A 39 -10.46 -6.14 12.39
C LEU A 39 -11.80 -6.06 11.64
N GLY A 40 -11.86 -5.40 10.48
CA GLY A 40 -13.09 -5.29 9.72
C GLY A 40 -13.53 -6.59 9.06
N ALA A 41 -12.57 -7.33 8.49
CA ALA A 41 -12.79 -8.68 7.99
C ALA A 41 -13.29 -9.61 9.11
N TRP A 42 -12.82 -9.40 10.34
CA TRP A 42 -13.32 -10.11 11.51
C TRP A 42 -14.75 -9.69 11.90
N TYR A 43 -15.12 -8.42 11.86
CA TYR A 43 -16.50 -7.98 12.18
C TYR A 43 -17.53 -8.40 11.12
N ALA A 44 -17.10 -8.48 9.86
CA ALA A 44 -17.90 -8.94 8.74
C ALA A 44 -18.50 -10.36 8.93
N ARG A 45 -17.90 -11.19 9.80
CA ARG A 45 -18.42 -12.53 10.13
C ARG A 45 -19.66 -12.52 11.04
N TYR A 46 -19.92 -11.40 11.72
CA TYR A 46 -21.07 -11.23 12.61
C TYR A 46 -22.29 -10.62 11.90
N GLY A 47 -22.21 -10.41 10.58
CA GLY A 47 -23.29 -9.94 9.73
C GLY A 47 -23.06 -8.53 9.19
N VAL A 48 -23.70 -8.24 8.04
CA VAL A 48 -23.54 -7.01 7.24
C VAL A 48 -23.66 -5.74 8.10
N ALA A 49 -24.68 -5.68 8.96
CA ALA A 49 -24.97 -4.49 9.76
C ALA A 49 -23.87 -4.19 10.79
N ILE A 50 -23.31 -5.22 11.41
CA ILE A 50 -22.21 -5.08 12.38
C ILE A 50 -20.92 -4.70 11.65
N GLY A 51 -20.63 -5.36 10.51
CA GLY A 51 -19.50 -5.00 9.67
C GLY A 51 -19.56 -3.55 9.18
N TYR A 52 -20.74 -3.08 8.76
CA TYR A 52 -20.93 -1.70 8.35
C TYR A 52 -20.74 -0.71 9.50
N ALA A 53 -21.34 -0.96 10.67
CA ALA A 53 -21.18 -0.09 11.83
C ALA A 53 -19.72 -0.01 12.28
N ALA A 54 -19.00 -1.15 12.30
CA ALA A 54 -17.58 -1.20 12.61
C ALA A 54 -16.73 -0.43 11.58
N HIS A 55 -17.08 -0.52 10.29
CA HIS A 55 -16.41 0.25 9.24
C HIS A 55 -16.65 1.75 9.38
N GLN A 56 -17.88 2.20 9.64
CA GLN A 56 -18.15 3.63 9.88
C GLN A 56 -17.36 4.17 11.10
N LEU A 57 -17.23 3.35 12.15
CA LEU A 57 -16.40 3.69 13.30
C LEU A 57 -14.91 3.71 12.96
N SER A 58 -14.43 2.79 12.09
CA SER A 58 -13.04 2.75 11.68
C SER A 58 -12.64 3.94 10.79
N LEU A 59 -13.56 4.49 10.01
CA LEU A 59 -13.34 5.73 9.27
C LEU A 59 -13.25 6.96 10.19
N ARG A 60 -14.08 6.99 11.25
CA ARG A 60 -14.11 8.11 12.20
C ARG A 60 -12.98 8.06 13.23
N TYR A 61 -12.56 6.85 13.61
CA TYR A 61 -11.53 6.62 14.63
C TYR A 61 -10.46 5.65 14.12
N PRO A 62 -9.74 5.98 13.04
CA PRO A 62 -8.82 5.07 12.35
C PRO A 62 -7.76 4.46 13.28
N LYS A 63 -7.26 5.25 14.24
CA LYS A 63 -6.27 4.81 15.24
C LYS A 63 -6.75 3.68 16.17
N LEU A 64 -8.06 3.45 16.29
CA LEU A 64 -8.61 2.33 17.07
C LEU A 64 -8.70 1.03 16.26
N PHE A 65 -8.63 1.12 14.93
CA PHE A 65 -8.92 0.01 14.01
C PHE A 65 -7.75 -0.34 13.09
N SER A 66 -6.70 0.50 13.04
CA SER A 66 -5.51 0.28 12.23
C SER A 66 -4.26 0.77 12.97
N SER A 67 -3.20 -0.04 12.90
CA SER A 67 -1.87 0.36 13.32
C SER A 67 -1.17 1.12 12.19
N PRO A 68 -0.35 2.14 12.50
CA PRO A 68 0.49 2.80 11.48
C PRO A 68 1.31 1.77 10.71
N GLN A 69 1.15 1.76 9.38
CA GLN A 69 1.95 0.89 8.52
C GLN A 69 3.20 1.64 8.04
N PRO A 70 4.42 1.17 8.35
CA PRO A 70 5.65 1.84 7.93
C PRO A 70 5.77 1.76 6.40
N ALA A 71 6.18 2.86 5.78
CA ALA A 71 6.39 2.90 4.34
C ALA A 71 7.68 3.66 4.02
N ALA A 72 8.35 3.23 2.97
CA ALA A 72 9.58 3.85 2.48
C ALA A 72 9.74 3.61 0.98
N VAL A 73 10.64 4.39 0.37
CA VAL A 73 11.12 4.15 -0.99
C VAL A 73 12.64 4.20 -0.96
N ALA A 74 13.28 3.29 -1.69
CA ALA A 74 14.73 3.21 -1.74
C ALA A 74 15.23 3.01 -3.16
N ALA A 75 16.46 3.47 -3.42
CA ALA A 75 17.19 3.12 -4.63
C ALA A 75 18.48 2.38 -4.31
N PHE A 76 18.80 1.44 -5.19
CA PHE A 76 19.99 0.61 -5.13
C PHE A 76 20.69 0.62 -6.47
N ASP A 77 22.02 0.57 -6.45
CA ASP A 77 22.80 0.28 -7.65
C ASP A 77 22.39 -1.09 -8.20
N ALA A 78 22.10 -1.17 -9.50
CA ALA A 78 21.58 -2.40 -10.09
C ALA A 78 22.64 -3.49 -10.27
N GLU A 79 23.92 -3.14 -10.29
CA GLU A 79 25.04 -4.06 -10.47
C GLU A 79 25.56 -4.58 -9.13
N THR A 80 25.62 -3.73 -8.10
CA THR A 80 26.22 -4.06 -6.79
C THR A 80 25.21 -4.29 -5.67
N GLY A 81 23.98 -3.76 -5.80
CA GLY A 81 22.99 -3.76 -4.72
C GLY A 81 23.24 -2.70 -3.64
N GLU A 82 24.27 -1.86 -3.80
CA GLU A 82 24.60 -0.84 -2.81
C GLU A 82 23.49 0.22 -2.73
N PRO A 83 23.09 0.66 -1.53
CA PRO A 83 22.08 1.70 -1.37
C PRO A 83 22.59 3.03 -1.91
N MET A 84 21.79 3.64 -2.78
CA MET A 84 22.04 5.00 -3.29
C MET A 84 21.34 6.05 -2.43
N TRP A 85 20.07 5.80 -2.09
CA TRP A 85 19.29 6.64 -1.21
C TRP A 85 18.12 5.87 -0.59
N TYR A 86 17.56 6.43 0.48
CA TYR A 86 16.43 5.86 1.22
C TYR A 86 15.57 7.00 1.76
N HIS A 87 14.26 6.92 1.56
CA HIS A 87 13.29 7.89 2.04
C HIS A 87 12.18 7.20 2.84
N ASN A 88 12.06 7.56 4.11
CA ASN A 88 10.90 7.20 4.92
C ASN A 88 9.69 8.02 4.48
N LEU A 89 8.55 7.35 4.35
CA LEU A 89 7.27 7.96 4.04
C LEU A 89 6.44 8.11 5.32
N GLU A 90 5.47 9.01 5.29
CA GLU A 90 4.49 9.09 6.36
C GLU A 90 3.68 7.78 6.40
N PRO A 91 3.55 7.15 7.58
CA PRO A 91 2.77 5.92 7.71
C PRO A 91 1.30 6.11 7.30
N HIS A 92 0.75 5.10 6.63
CA HIS A 92 -0.70 5.04 6.41
C HIS A 92 -1.39 4.66 7.72
N HIS A 93 -2.46 5.39 8.07
CA HIS A 93 -3.17 5.22 9.35
C HIS A 93 -4.60 4.72 9.21
N HIS A 94 -5.10 4.56 7.98
CA HIS A 94 -6.47 4.14 7.75
C HIS A 94 -6.55 2.63 7.53
N PRO A 95 -7.71 2.03 7.79
CA PRO A 95 -7.96 0.63 7.44
C PRO A 95 -8.06 0.41 5.93
N SER A 96 -8.36 1.47 5.17
CA SER A 96 -8.64 1.43 3.74
C SER A 96 -8.49 2.81 3.10
N THR A 97 -8.30 2.80 1.78
CA THR A 97 -8.25 4.01 0.96
C THR A 97 -9.64 4.60 0.76
N LEU A 98 -9.69 5.89 0.38
CA LEU A 98 -10.92 6.60 0.03
C LEU A 98 -11.81 5.73 -0.86
N GLY A 99 -11.33 5.27 -2.02
CA GLY A 99 -12.12 4.49 -3.00
C GLY A 99 -12.62 3.10 -2.55
N ASP A 100 -12.04 2.50 -1.50
CA ASP A 100 -12.54 1.26 -0.92
C ASP A 100 -13.67 1.52 0.09
N ASN A 101 -13.73 2.72 0.68
CA ASN A 101 -14.66 3.06 1.74
C ASN A 101 -16.09 3.23 1.23
N GLU A 102 -16.29 3.85 0.06
CA GLU A 102 -17.64 4.15 -0.42
C GLU A 102 -18.38 2.91 -0.92
N ARG A 103 -17.64 1.86 -1.31
CA ARG A 103 -18.21 0.64 -1.89
C ARG A 103 -18.11 -0.58 -0.99
N SER A 104 -17.59 -0.44 0.23
CA SER A 104 -17.38 -1.56 1.16
C SER A 104 -18.66 -2.38 1.43
N ILE A 105 -19.82 -1.73 1.60
CA ILE A 105 -21.12 -2.42 1.78
C ILE A 105 -21.55 -3.14 0.50
N GLU A 106 -21.52 -2.45 -0.64
CA GLU A 106 -21.94 -3.00 -1.93
C GLU A 106 -21.10 -4.25 -2.26
N ARG A 107 -19.77 -4.16 -2.06
CA ARG A 107 -18.86 -5.29 -2.24
C ARG A 107 -19.18 -6.44 -1.28
N TYR A 108 -19.48 -6.15 -0.01
CA TYR A 108 -19.91 -7.18 0.93
C TYR A 108 -21.21 -7.86 0.48
N GLN A 109 -22.21 -7.08 0.08
CA GLN A 109 -23.50 -7.61 -0.40
C GLN A 109 -23.32 -8.45 -1.66
N ASP A 110 -22.46 -8.03 -2.59
CA ASP A 110 -22.16 -8.77 -3.81
C ASP A 110 -21.46 -10.12 -3.52
N ILE A 111 -20.56 -10.15 -2.53
CA ILE A 111 -19.93 -11.40 -2.04
C ILE A 111 -20.97 -12.30 -1.36
N ALA A 112 -21.73 -11.76 -0.41
CA ALA A 112 -22.69 -12.51 0.39
C ALA A 112 -23.89 -13.04 -0.41
N SER A 113 -24.31 -12.30 -1.45
CA SER A 113 -25.38 -12.72 -2.37
C SER A 113 -24.91 -13.66 -3.48
N GLY A 114 -23.59 -13.88 -3.61
CA GLY A 114 -23.00 -14.65 -4.71
C GLY A 114 -23.09 -13.94 -6.07
N LYS A 115 -23.47 -12.66 -6.12
CA LYS A 115 -23.47 -11.86 -7.35
C LYS A 115 -22.06 -11.63 -7.89
N ASN A 116 -21.09 -11.46 -7.00
CA ASN A 116 -19.67 -11.43 -7.33
C ASN A 116 -18.86 -12.13 -6.21
N PRO A 117 -18.84 -13.47 -6.18
CA PRO A 117 -18.22 -14.23 -5.10
C PRO A 117 -16.69 -14.16 -5.12
N HIS A 118 -16.10 -13.67 -6.22
CA HIS A 118 -14.67 -13.43 -6.37
C HIS A 118 -14.27 -11.98 -6.07
N ASN A 119 -15.23 -11.14 -5.68
CA ASN A 119 -14.91 -9.80 -5.23
C ASN A 119 -14.15 -9.87 -3.90
N SER A 120 -13.26 -8.91 -3.66
CA SER A 120 -12.70 -8.71 -2.33
C SER A 120 -13.51 -7.63 -1.62
N PHE A 121 -13.73 -7.80 -0.32
CA PHE A 121 -14.36 -6.77 0.52
C PHE A 121 -13.58 -5.45 0.42
N MET A 122 -12.25 -5.56 0.28
CA MET A 122 -11.31 -4.45 0.17
C MET A 122 -10.25 -4.83 -0.86
N CYS A 123 -9.94 -3.95 -1.80
CA CYS A 123 -8.72 -4.11 -2.56
C CYS A 123 -7.61 -3.76 -1.57
N LEU A 124 -6.77 -4.71 -1.15
CA LEU A 124 -5.66 -4.38 -0.24
C LEU A 124 -4.80 -3.35 -0.98
N PRO A 125 -4.76 -2.08 -0.52
CA PRO A 125 -4.06 -1.06 -1.26
C PRO A 125 -2.56 -1.35 -1.27
N ASP A 126 -1.90 -1.09 -2.39
CA ASP A 126 -0.46 -1.02 -2.39
C ASP A 126 -0.05 0.30 -1.73
N ALA A 127 0.67 0.24 -0.61
CA ALA A 127 1.12 1.44 0.09
C ALA A 127 1.96 2.37 -0.81
N CYS A 128 2.59 1.82 -1.86
CA CYS A 128 3.27 2.54 -2.92
C CYS A 128 2.80 2.10 -4.30
N SER A 129 2.64 3.04 -5.23
CA SER A 129 2.45 2.73 -6.65
C SER A 129 3.74 2.19 -7.27
N GLN A 130 3.62 1.66 -8.49
CA GLN A 130 4.80 1.38 -9.30
C GLN A 130 5.60 2.66 -9.58
N PRO A 131 6.90 2.70 -9.23
CA PRO A 131 7.71 3.86 -9.53
C PRO A 131 7.96 3.98 -11.04
N VAL A 132 8.23 5.20 -11.49
CA VAL A 132 8.64 5.52 -12.87
C VAL A 132 9.91 6.34 -12.81
N ILE A 133 10.89 6.02 -13.65
CA ILE A 133 12.16 6.74 -13.72
C ILE A 133 12.19 7.52 -15.03
N ALA A 134 12.32 8.85 -14.95
CA ALA A 134 12.48 9.72 -16.09
C ALA A 134 13.90 9.65 -16.69
N GLY A 135 14.09 10.23 -17.88
CA GLY A 135 15.36 10.16 -18.62
C GLY A 135 16.54 10.86 -17.94
N ASP A 136 16.28 11.73 -16.99
CA ASP A 136 17.27 12.40 -16.13
C ASP A 136 17.62 11.58 -14.87
N GLY A 137 16.94 10.45 -14.65
CA GLY A 137 17.08 9.62 -13.45
C GLY A 137 16.16 10.03 -12.30
N THR A 138 15.26 11.00 -12.49
CA THR A 138 14.26 11.36 -11.47
C THR A 138 13.25 10.22 -11.30
N ALA A 139 13.07 9.74 -10.07
CA ALA A 139 12.09 8.73 -9.74
C ALA A 139 10.78 9.36 -9.23
N TYR A 140 9.67 9.01 -9.87
CA TYR A 140 8.31 9.35 -9.46
C TYR A 140 7.66 8.13 -8.85
N PHE A 141 7.02 8.29 -7.70
CA PHE A 141 6.25 7.24 -7.06
C PHE A 141 5.02 7.87 -6.39
N GLY A 142 3.89 7.18 -6.46
CA GLY A 142 2.72 7.47 -5.66
C GLY A 142 2.81 6.71 -4.34
N PHE A 143 2.29 7.29 -3.27
CA PHE A 143 2.17 6.60 -1.99
C PHE A 143 0.95 7.10 -1.23
N GLU A 144 0.50 6.29 -0.27
CA GLU A 144 -0.68 6.58 0.52
C GLU A 144 -0.32 7.37 1.78
N HIS A 145 -0.31 8.69 1.68
CA HIS A 145 0.06 9.55 2.82
C HIS A 145 -0.92 9.53 4.01
N GLY A 146 -2.09 8.90 3.85
CA GLY A 146 -3.03 8.66 4.95
C GLY A 146 -3.62 9.90 5.61
N LYS A 147 -3.46 11.11 5.06
CA LYS A 147 -4.18 12.31 5.56
C LYS A 147 -5.48 12.44 4.79
N ASN A 148 -6.57 12.71 5.51
CA ASN A 148 -7.82 13.11 4.88
C ASN A 148 -7.60 14.44 4.13
N PRO A 149 -8.09 14.60 2.90
CA PRO A 149 -8.02 15.86 2.16
C PRO A 149 -8.96 16.96 2.73
N HIS A 150 -9.53 16.75 3.93
CA HIS A 150 -10.52 17.62 4.58
C HIS A 150 -10.17 17.85 6.04
#